data_AF-A0A2M7X3H5-F1
#
_entry.id   AF-A0A2M7X3H5-F1
#
_cell.length_a   1.000
_cell.length_b   1.000
_cell.length_c   1.000
_cell.angle_alpha   90.00
_cell.angle_beta   90.00
_cell.angle_gamma   90.00
#
_symmetry.space_group_name_H-M   'P 1'
#
loop_
_entity.id
_entity.type
_entity.pdbx_description
1 polymer ?
#
loop_
_entity_poly.entity_id
_entity_poly.type
_entity_poly.pdbx_seq_one_letter_code
_entity_poly.pdbx_strand_id
1 'polypeptide(L)' 'TGRIDGLQIALIDDVVTTAATVTECARVLKQAGAAAVQVWALARAPLPR' A
#
# COMPACT_ATOMS: atom_id res chain seq x y z
N THR A 1 3.57 5.17 19.20
CA THR A 1 3.26 5.22 17.75
C THR A 1 4.40 5.94 17.06
N GLY A 2 4.91 5.41 15.94
CA GLY A 2 5.96 6.09 15.16
C GLY A 2 5.37 7.28 14.38
N ARG A 3 6.09 8.40 14.29
CA ARG A 3 5.67 9.55 13.47
C ARG A 3 5.89 9.22 12.00
N ILE A 4 4.85 9.31 11.19
CA ILE A 4 4.89 9.04 9.74
C ILE A 4 4.52 10.24 8.86
N ASP A 5 4.22 11.38 9.49
CA ASP A 5 3.92 12.63 8.80
C ASP A 5 5.06 13.03 7.85
N GLY A 6 4.72 13.32 6.60
CA GLY A 6 5.67 13.74 5.58
C GLY A 6 6.54 12.62 4.99
N LEU A 7 6.41 11.38 5.44
CA LEU A 7 7.25 10.28 4.95
C LEU A 7 6.77 9.71 3.61
N GLN A 8 7.72 9.20 2.82
CA GLN A 8 7.45 8.34 1.67
C GLN A 8 7.49 6.88 2.12
N ILE A 9 6.39 6.16 1.96
CA ILE A 9 6.23 4.78 2.45
C ILE A 9 6.11 3.82 1.28
N ALA A 10 6.88 2.73 1.31
CA ALA A 10 6.71 1.60 0.41
C ALA A 10 6.02 0.45 1.15
N LEU A 11 4.86 0.02 0.63
CA LEU A 11 4.21 -1.23 1.00
C LEU A 11 4.78 -2.33 0.12
N ILE A 12 5.37 -3.36 0.74
CA ILE A 12 5.96 -4.49 0.03
C ILE A 12 5.10 -5.72 0.33
N ASP A 13 4.67 -6.39 -0.72
CA ASP A 13 3.91 -7.65 -0.65
C ASP A 13 4.49 -8.67 -1.64
N ASP A 14 4.20 -9.95 -1.50
CA ASP A 14 4.64 -10.95 -2.48
C ASP A 14 3.76 -10.91 -3.73
N VAL A 15 2.44 -11.01 -3.57
CA VAL A 15 1.45 -11.11 -4.63
C VAL A 15 0.24 -10.23 -4.34
N VAL A 16 -0.05 -9.31 -5.26
CA VAL A 16 -1.26 -8.49 -5.19
C VAL A 16 -2.35 -9.06 -6.08
N THR A 17 -3.54 -9.31 -5.53
CA THR A 17 -4.70 -9.78 -6.30
C THR A 17 -5.57 -8.60 -6.78
N THR A 18 -6.70 -8.34 -6.14
CA THR A 18 -7.62 -7.20 -6.40
C THR A 18 -7.03 -5.85 -6.01
N ALA A 19 -5.90 -5.86 -5.30
CA ALA A 19 -5.31 -4.70 -4.63
C ALA A 19 -6.14 -4.08 -3.49
N ALA A 20 -7.27 -4.69 -3.07
CA ALA A 20 -8.12 -4.14 -2.02
C ALA A 20 -7.36 -3.87 -0.71
N THR A 21 -6.53 -4.83 -0.28
CA THR A 21 -5.71 -4.70 0.94
C THR A 21 -4.74 -3.53 0.85
N VAL A 22 -3.91 -3.48 -0.20
CA VAL A 22 -2.88 -2.43 -0.35
C VAL A 22 -3.49 -1.05 -0.62
N THR A 23 -4.66 -0.97 -1.27
CA THR A 23 -5.40 0.28 -1.44
C THR A 23 -5.90 0.83 -0.10
N GLU A 24 -6.47 -0.02 0.75
CA GLU A 24 -6.94 0.40 2.06
C GLU A 24 -5.78 0.81 2.98
N CYS A 25 -4.68 0.04 2.98
CA CYS A 25 -3.47 0.42 3.70
C CYS A 25 -2.92 1.77 3.23
N ALA A 26 -2.83 2.00 1.92
CA ALA A 26 -2.37 3.28 1.38
C ALA A 26 -3.30 4.44 1.76
N ARG A 27 -4.62 4.21 1.80
CA ARG A 27 -5.61 5.21 2.23
C ARG A 27 -5.39 5.61 3.69
N VAL A 28 -5.26 4.63 4.59
CA VAL A 28 -5.05 4.88 6.03
C VAL A 28 -3.71 5.58 6.28
N LEU A 29 -2.63 5.16 5.61
CA LEU A 29 -1.31 5.78 5.76
C LEU A 29 -1.29 7.24 5.28
N LYS A 30 -1.96 7.54 4.17
CA LYS A 30 -2.12 8.93 3.70
C LYS A 30 -2.94 9.77 4.67
N GLN A 31 -4.02 9.21 5.23
CA GLN A 31 -4.81 9.90 6.26
C GLN A 31 -4.01 10.17 7.53
N ALA A 32 -3.05 9.31 7.83
CA ALA A 32 -2.12 9.46 8.94
C ALA A 32 -0.90 10.36 8.62
N GLY A 33 -0.90 11.08 7.49
CA GLY A 33 0.08 12.11 7.17
C GLY A 33 1.23 11.70 6.25
N ALA A 34 1.25 10.46 5.74
CA ALA A 34 2.28 10.06 4.78
C ALA A 34 2.24 10.94 3.52
N ALA A 35 3.40 11.46 3.08
CA ALA A 35 3.51 12.28 1.89
C ALA A 35 3.29 11.47 0.60
N ALA A 36 3.72 10.21 0.59
CA ALA A 36 3.50 9.30 -0.53
C ALA A 36 3.41 7.85 -0.06
N VAL A 37 2.64 7.04 -0.78
CA VAL A 37 2.60 5.58 -0.58
C VAL A 37 2.76 4.90 -1.93
N GLN A 38 3.76 4.03 -2.04
CA GLN A 38 3.98 3.17 -3.20
C GLN A 38 3.70 1.71 -2.81
N VAL A 39 3.25 0.90 -3.77
CA VAL A 39 2.99 -0.52 -3.57
C VAL A 39 3.89 -1.31 -4.50
N TRP A 40 4.75 -2.14 -3.95
CA TRP A 40 5.68 -2.99 -4.68
C TRP A 40 5.32 -4.44 -4.39
N ALA A 41 5.17 -5.25 -5.44
CA ALA A 41 4.92 -6.66 -5.30
C ALA A 41 5.68 -7.45 -6.36
N LEU A 42 6.03 -8.70 -6.03
CA LEU A 42 6.72 -9.59 -6.97
C LEU A 42 5.78 -10.05 -8.09
N ALA A 43 4.49 -10.22 -7.80
CA ALA A 43 3.50 -10.60 -8.79
C ALA A 43 2.15 -9.89 -8.61
N ARG A 44 1.37 -9.87 -9.70
CA ARG A 44 -0.06 -9.51 -9.67
C ARG A 44 -0.88 -10.69 -10.14
N ALA A 45 -1.78 -11.18 -9.28
CA ALA A 45 -2.68 -12.26 -9.66
C ALA A 45 -3.86 -11.72 -10.49
N PRO A 46 -4.32 -12.46 -11.52
CA PRO A 46 -5.52 -12.11 -12.26
C PRO A 46 -6.77 -12.21 -11.37
N LEU A 47 -7.78 -11.40 -11.66
CA LEU A 47 -9.08 -11.56 -11.05
C LEU A 47 -9.74 -12.86 -11.55
N PRO A 48 -10.52 -13.57 -10.69
CA PRO A 48 -11.34 -14.68 -11.14
C PRO A 48 -12.24 -14.25 -12.31
N ARG A 49 -12.44 -15.16 -13.28
CA ARG A 49 -13.43 -14.96 -14.35
C ARG A 49 -14.84 -15.11 -13.81
#